data_AF-A0A920B3X4-F1
#
_entry.id   AF-A0A920B3X4-F1
#
_cell.length_a   1.000
_cell.length_b   1.000
_cell.length_c   1.000
_cell.angle_alpha   90.00
_cell.angle_beta   90.00
_cell.angle_gamma   90.00
#
_symmetry.space_group_name_H-M   'P 1'
#
loop_
_entity.id
_entity.type
_entity.pdbx_description
1 polymer ?
#
loop_
_entity_poly.entity_id
_entity_poly.type
_entity_poly.pdbx_seq_one_letter_code
_entity_poly.pdbx_strand_id
1 'polypeptide(L)' 'MKVAKMKVDEHDKIMSITSHLPHLIAFTIVGTAFNLNIKKKNELINFAAGGFKDFTRIGSSDPKMWTDIFLKNKEF' A
#
# COMPACT_ATOMS: atom_id res chain seq x y z
N MET A 1 8.01 15.77 -18.15
CA MET A 1 7.55 15.78 -16.73
C MET A 1 7.11 17.17 -16.36
N LYS A 2 6.04 17.32 -15.58
CA LYS A 2 5.68 18.59 -14.94
C LYS A 2 6.24 18.59 -13.52
N VAL A 3 6.78 19.71 -13.07
CA VAL A 3 7.35 19.88 -11.71
C VAL A 3 6.45 20.82 -10.92
N ALA A 4 6.20 20.49 -9.66
CA ALA A 4 5.52 21.34 -8.69
C ALA A 4 6.42 21.57 -7.48
N LYS A 5 6.28 22.72 -6.82
CA LYS A 5 6.98 23.07 -5.57
C LYS A 5 5.96 23.11 -4.44
N MET A 6 6.36 22.63 -3.26
CA MET A 6 5.54 22.60 -2.05
C MET A 6 6.42 22.71 -0.82
N LYS A 7 5.83 23.07 0.32
CA LYS A 7 6.52 22.99 1.62
C LYS A 7 6.64 21.52 2.04
N VAL A 8 7.66 21.20 2.84
CA VAL A 8 7.92 19.83 3.30
C VAL A 8 6.72 19.25 4.06
N ASP A 9 6.16 20.01 5.02
CA ASP A 9 5.01 19.53 5.81
C ASP A 9 3.75 19.33 4.96
N GLU A 10 3.57 20.13 3.92
CA GLU A 10 2.44 20.01 2.99
C GLU A 10 2.58 18.77 2.10
N HIS A 11 3.79 18.51 1.61
CA HIS A 11 4.13 17.27 0.91
C HIS A 11 3.77 16.06 1.76
N ASP A 12 4.30 15.99 2.97
CA ASP A 12 4.19 14.84 3.86
C ASP A 12 2.73 14.56 4.27
N LYS A 13 1.95 15.62 4.50
CA LYS A 13 0.50 15.52 4.76
C LYS A 13 -0.31 15.06 3.55
N ILE A 14 -0.01 15.57 2.35
CA ILE A 14 -0.72 15.13 1.13
C ILE A 14 -0.37 13.68 0.82
N MET A 15 0.91 13.30 0.96
CA MET A 15 1.38 11.95 0.69
C MET A 15 0.89 10.95 1.73
N SER A 16 0.67 11.35 3.00
CA SER A 16 0.09 10.47 4.02
C SER A 16 -1.26 9.91 3.58
N ILE A 17 -2.11 10.76 3.00
CA ILE A 17 -3.46 10.38 2.55
C ILE A 17 -3.45 9.78 1.14
N THR A 18 -2.73 10.38 0.20
CA THR A 18 -2.83 10.01 -1.23
C THR A 18 -1.90 8.89 -1.65
N SER A 19 -0.92 8.52 -0.80
CA SER A 19 0.07 7.49 -1.10
C SER A 19 0.25 6.50 0.06
N HIS A 20 0.58 6.96 1.27
CA HIS A 20 0.98 6.08 2.37
C HIS A 20 -0.20 5.24 2.89
N LEU A 21 -1.33 5.87 3.20
CA LEU A 21 -2.53 5.19 3.66
C LEU A 21 -3.03 4.13 2.66
N PRO A 22 -3.13 4.42 1.34
CA PRO A 22 -3.44 3.40 0.33
C PRO A 22 -2.51 2.18 0.37
N HIS A 23 -1.20 2.38 0.56
CA HIS A 23 -0.24 1.27 0.66
C HIS A 23 -0.45 0.46 1.95
N LEU A 24 -0.66 1.13 3.09
CA LEU A 24 -0.94 0.45 4.35
C LEU A 24 -2.21 -0.41 4.28
N ILE A 25 -3.28 0.12 3.68
CA ILE A 25 -4.53 -0.61 3.44
C ILE A 25 -4.26 -1.81 2.54
N ALA A 26 -3.49 -1.64 1.46
CA ALA A 26 -3.16 -2.74 0.56
C ALA A 26 -2.37 -3.86 1.25
N PHE A 27 -1.33 -3.53 2.02
CA PHE A 27 -0.59 -4.51 2.82
C PHE A 27 -1.51 -5.26 3.78
N THR A 28 -2.45 -4.56 4.41
CA THR A 28 -3.41 -5.16 5.33
C THR A 28 -4.37 -6.11 4.61
N ILE A 29 -4.95 -5.70 3.49
CA ILE A 29 -5.88 -6.52 2.68
C ILE A 29 -5.16 -7.77 2.17
N VAL A 30 -4.00 -7.59 1.53
CA VAL A 30 -3.24 -8.69 0.93
C VAL A 30 -2.72 -9.64 2.00
N GLY A 31 -2.14 -9.11 3.09
CA GLY A 31 -1.67 -9.90 4.22
C GLY A 31 -2.79 -10.71 4.88
N THR A 32 -3.96 -10.09 5.11
CA THR A 32 -5.14 -10.78 5.66
C THR A 32 -5.60 -11.90 4.75
N ALA A 33 -5.68 -11.65 3.44
CA ALA A 33 -6.10 -12.65 2.46
C ALA A 33 -5.15 -13.87 2.44
N PHE A 34 -3.84 -13.66 2.56
CA PHE A 34 -2.86 -14.74 2.63
C PHE A 34 -2.83 -15.47 3.97
N ASN A 35 -3.25 -14.82 5.07
CA ASN A 35 -3.34 -15.44 6.40
C ASN A 35 -4.58 -16.34 6.56
N LEU A 36 -5.58 -16.27 5.69
CA LEU A 36 -6.81 -17.06 5.79
C LEU A 36 -6.67 -18.56 5.49
N ASN A 37 -5.45 -19.13 5.48
CA ASN A 37 -5.20 -20.57 5.29
C ASN A 37 -5.93 -21.17 4.07
N ILE A 38 -6.16 -20.36 3.04
CA ILE A 38 -6.65 -20.84 1.75
C ILE A 38 -5.51 -21.67 1.17
N LYS A 39 -5.71 -23.00 1.14
CA LYS A 39 -4.69 -24.01 0.78
C LYS A 39 -4.04 -23.79 -0.59
N LYS A 40 -4.51 -22.84 -1.40
CA LYS A 40 -3.89 -22.46 -2.67
C LYS A 40 -3.93 -20.94 -2.86
N LYS A 41 -2.80 -20.26 -2.64
CA LYS A 41 -2.57 -18.85 -3.04
C LYS A 41 -3.00 -18.58 -4.49
N ASN A 42 -2.82 -19.57 -5.37
CA ASN A 42 -3.21 -19.48 -6.77
C ASN A 42 -4.73 -19.36 -6.97
N GLU A 43 -5.56 -19.99 -6.13
CA GLU A 43 -7.01 -19.86 -6.22
C GLU A 43 -7.45 -18.44 -5.87
N LEU A 44 -6.85 -17.83 -4.84
CA LEU A 44 -7.16 -16.45 -4.44
C LEU A 44 -6.86 -15.44 -5.56
N ILE A 45 -5.74 -15.62 -6.27
CA ILE A 45 -5.38 -14.77 -7.41
C ILE A 45 -6.31 -15.03 -8.61
N ASN A 46 -6.66 -16.29 -8.87
CA ASN A 46 -7.51 -16.67 -10.00
C ASN A 46 -8.95 -16.12 -9.86
N PHE A 47 -9.47 -16.05 -8.64
CA PHE A 47 -10.81 -15.52 -8.34
C PHE A 47 -10.82 -14.04 -7.96
N ALA A 48 -9.66 -13.38 -7.95
CA ALA A 48 -9.58 -11.96 -7.61
C ALA A 48 -10.31 -11.10 -8.66
N ALA A 49 -11.30 -10.34 -8.20
CA ALA A 49 -11.89 -9.25 -8.97
C ALA A 49 -10.89 -8.08 -9.13
N GLY A 50 -11.19 -7.15 -10.04
CA GLY A 50 -10.31 -6.02 -10.39
C GLY A 50 -9.79 -5.25 -9.17
N GLY A 51 -10.67 -4.92 -8.22
CA GLY A 51 -10.26 -4.17 -7.02
C GLY A 51 -9.21 -4.88 -6.16
N PHE A 52 -9.33 -6.20 -5.98
CA PHE A 52 -8.30 -6.95 -5.24
C PHE A 52 -6.99 -7.02 -6.02
N LYS A 53 -7.05 -7.21 -7.35
CA LYS A 53 -5.86 -7.20 -8.22
C LYS A 53 -5.12 -5.86 -8.14
N ASP A 54 -5.84 -4.74 -8.09
CA ASP A 54 -5.24 -3.42 -7.93
C ASP A 54 -4.47 -3.28 -6.61
N PHE A 55 -5.00 -3.83 -5.51
CA PHE A 55 -4.31 -3.85 -4.23
C PHE A 55 -3.11 -4.80 -4.22
N THR A 56 -3.15 -5.94 -4.92
CA THR A 56 -1.98 -6.83 -5.02
C THR A 56 -0.77 -6.15 -5.67
N ARG A 57 -0.99 -5.18 -6.57
CA ARG A 57 0.08 -4.41 -7.20
C ARG A 57 0.84 -3.55 -6.20
N ILE A 58 0.15 -2.83 -5.30
CA ILE A 58 0.80 -1.97 -4.31
C ILE A 58 1.16 -2.70 -3.02
N GLY A 59 0.42 -3.76 -2.66
CA GLY A 59 0.75 -4.64 -1.53
C GLY A 59 1.94 -5.57 -1.78
N SER A 60 2.48 -5.60 -3.01
CA SER A 60 3.74 -6.29 -3.35
C SER A 60 4.96 -5.36 -3.36
N SER A 61 4.80 -4.11 -2.92
CA SER A 61 5.91 -3.16 -2.78
C SER A 61 6.91 -3.59 -1.70
N ASP A 62 8.12 -3.01 -1.73
CA ASP A 62 9.18 -3.34 -0.77
C ASP A 62 8.77 -3.03 0.69
N PRO A 63 8.70 -4.03 1.58
CA PRO A 63 8.19 -3.84 2.93
C PRO A 63 9.14 -3.01 3.80
N LYS A 64 10.44 -3.01 3.53
CA LYS A 64 11.41 -2.24 4.31
C LYS A 64 11.26 -0.75 4.04
N MET A 65 11.24 -0.37 2.76
CA MET A 65 11.01 1.00 2.30
C MET A 65 9.69 1.55 2.86
N TRP A 66 8.60 0.79 2.78
CA TRP A 66 7.30 1.24 3.28
C TRP A 66 7.26 1.34 4.80
N THR A 67 7.95 0.44 5.52
CA THR A 67 8.12 0.57 6.98
C THR A 67 8.84 1.88 7.32
N ASP A 68 9.93 2.20 6.63
CA ASP A 68 10.68 3.44 6.84
C ASP A 68 9.80 4.67 6.55
N ILE A 69 9.02 4.65 5.46
CA ILE A 69 8.06 5.72 5.11
C ILE A 69 7.03 5.91 6.23
N PHE A 70 6.39 4.83 6.69
CA PHE A 70 5.38 4.92 7.74
C PHE A 70 5.95 5.44 9.06
N LEU A 71 7.13 4.95 9.46
CA LEU A 71 7.78 5.41 10.69
C LEU A 71 8.25 6.86 10.59
N LYS A 72 8.75 7.27 9.43
CA LYS A 72 9.23 8.64 9.21
C LYS A 72 8.09 9.65 9.15
N ASN A 73 6.95 9.25 8.60
CA ASN A 73 5.78 10.11 8.40
C ASN A 73 4.67 9.90 9.45
N LYS A 74 4.98 9.26 10.58
CA LYS A 74 3.99 8.80 11.59
C LYS A 74 3.13 9.88 12.24
N GLU A 75 3.55 11.14 12.18
CA GLU A 75 2.83 12.28 12.77
C GLU A 75 1.69 12.80 11.85
N PHE A 76 1.63 12.29 10.61
CA PHE A 76 0.62 12.63 9.59
C PHE A 76 -0.19 11.40 9.16
#